data_AF-B6WYI4-F1
#
_entry.id   AF-B6WYI4-F1
#
_cell.length_a   1.000
_cell.length_b   1.000
_cell.length_c   1.000
_cell.angle_alpha   90.00
_cell.angle_beta   90.00
_cell.angle_gamma   90.00
#
_symmetry.space_group_name_H-M   'P 1'
#
loop_
_entity.id
_entity.type
_entity.pdbx_description
1 polymer ?
#
loop_
_entity_poly.entity_id
_entity_poly.type
_entity_poly.pdbx_seq_one_letter_code
_entity_poly.pdbx_strand_id
1 'polypeptide(L)'
;MSTGGLYNADGTFVPFSAADLSTELATRQNAGMFFGELDGWLNTLPDPDPVLRKRGDEADVLRELSADDQVTTAMLSRKNRVLNCPHLSFRAGAPEGETPTPEAEELHRRFMRDLERANLRTVITGMLDAPFFGFTPLELVWRFDGDWWHIVDIVPKPYHWFRFDSRNNPVFVGEYGLYCADPRPLPPGKFVFVTHHATYDNPYGLRLLSRCLWPVSFKRGG
;
A
#
# COMPACT_ATOMS: atom_id res chain seq x y z
N MET A 1 27.13 24.32 -16.71
CA MET A 1 25.74 24.08 -17.16
C MET A 1 24.90 25.22 -16.59
N SER A 2 24.15 25.92 -17.44
CA SER A 2 23.30 27.05 -17.01
C SER A 2 22.30 26.55 -15.98
N THR A 3 22.43 26.99 -14.73
CA THR A 3 21.40 26.83 -13.70
C THR A 3 20.23 27.72 -14.11
N GLY A 4 19.13 27.11 -14.56
CA GLY A 4 17.92 27.84 -14.92
C GLY A 4 17.38 28.70 -13.76
N GLY A 5 16.43 29.58 -14.06
CA GLY A 5 15.77 30.42 -13.05
C GLY A 5 14.54 31.11 -13.63
N LEU A 6 13.87 31.91 -12.81
CA LEU A 6 12.69 32.70 -13.18
C LEU A 6 12.94 34.18 -12.95
N TYR A 7 12.37 35.03 -13.79
CA TYR A 7 12.30 36.47 -13.55
C TYR A 7 10.98 36.80 -12.86
N ASN A 8 11.06 37.55 -11.76
CA ASN A 8 9.91 38.11 -11.08
C ASN A 8 9.32 39.29 -11.86
N ALA A 9 8.09 39.71 -11.51
CA ALA A 9 7.40 40.82 -12.16
C ALA A 9 8.13 42.18 -12.02
N ASP A 10 9.00 42.31 -11.01
CA ASP A 10 9.88 43.47 -10.78
C ASP A 10 11.20 43.40 -11.59
N GLY A 11 11.41 42.34 -12.37
CA GLY A 11 12.61 42.09 -13.16
C GLY A 11 13.74 41.39 -12.39
N THR A 12 13.54 41.03 -11.12
CA THR A 12 14.56 40.32 -10.32
C THR A 12 14.71 38.88 -10.79
N PHE A 13 15.94 38.43 -11.07
CA PHE A 13 16.23 37.04 -11.42
C PHE A 13 16.37 36.18 -10.16
N VAL A 14 15.61 35.09 -10.09
CA VAL A 14 15.67 34.09 -9.03
C VAL A 14 16.23 32.78 -9.63
N PRO A 15 17.47 32.40 -9.29
CA PRO A 15 18.04 31.14 -9.76
C PRO A 15 17.35 29.95 -9.10
N PHE A 16 17.20 28.84 -9.83
CA PHE A 16 16.77 27.58 -9.25
C PHE A 16 17.86 27.01 -8.33
N SER A 17 17.47 26.65 -7.12
CA SER A 17 18.33 25.94 -6.17
C SER A 17 18.10 24.45 -6.30
N ALA A 18 19.12 23.71 -6.73
CA ALA A 18 19.04 22.26 -6.83
C ALA A 18 18.76 21.60 -5.47
N ALA A 19 19.27 22.18 -4.38
CA ALA A 19 19.03 21.71 -3.02
C ALA A 19 17.55 21.88 -2.63
N ASP A 20 16.95 23.04 -2.92
CA ASP A 20 15.56 23.31 -2.58
C ASP A 20 14.59 22.48 -3.42
N LEU A 21 14.91 22.27 -4.70
CA LEU A 21 14.09 21.45 -5.60
C LEU A 21 14.20 19.95 -5.34
N SER A 22 15.29 19.48 -4.71
CA SER A 22 15.50 18.06 -4.40
C SER A 22 15.07 17.68 -2.98
N THR A 23 14.72 18.66 -2.13
CA THR A 23 14.30 18.43 -0.75
C THR A 23 12.80 18.65 -0.60
N GLU A 24 12.12 17.73 0.09
CA GLU A 24 10.69 17.88 0.35
C GLU A 24 10.44 18.94 1.44
N LEU A 25 9.73 20.02 1.07
CA LEU A 25 9.37 21.09 2.00
C LEU A 25 8.13 20.76 2.84
N ALA A 26 7.09 20.19 2.22
CA ALA A 26 5.76 19.98 2.83
C ALA A 26 5.63 18.65 3.59
N THR A 27 6.55 18.38 4.52
CA THR A 27 6.50 17.19 5.39
C THR A 27 5.57 17.41 6.58
N ARG A 28 5.10 16.35 7.27
CA ARG A 28 4.27 16.48 8.49
C ARG A 28 4.99 17.25 9.59
N GLN A 29 6.30 17.02 9.70
CA GLN A 29 7.16 17.72 10.64
C GLN A 29 7.18 19.22 10.33
N ASN A 30 7.37 19.59 9.06
CA ASN A 30 7.42 20.99 8.63
C ASN A 30 6.05 21.66 8.64
N ALA A 31 4.96 20.90 8.47
CA ALA A 31 3.58 21.37 8.61
C ALA A 31 3.17 21.64 10.07
N GLY A 32 4.07 21.44 11.05
CA GLY A 32 3.75 21.65 12.46
C GLY A 32 2.79 20.62 13.03
N MET A 33 2.58 19.49 12.34
CA MET A 33 1.83 18.35 12.88
C MET A 33 2.70 17.58 13.89
N PHE A 34 3.17 18.29 14.93
CA PHE A 34 3.70 17.69 16.14
C PHE A 34 2.52 17.31 17.02
N PHE A 35 2.12 16.05 16.92
CA PHE A 35 1.02 15.47 17.68
C PHE A 35 1.36 15.43 19.17
N GLY A 36 0.93 16.42 19.94
CA GLY A 36 0.71 16.27 21.38
C GLY A 36 -0.35 15.20 21.74
N GLU A 37 -0.97 14.59 20.72
CA GLU A 37 -1.91 13.45 20.81
C GLU A 37 -1.26 12.10 20.43
N LEU A 38 0.05 12.05 20.16
CA LEU A 38 0.83 10.80 19.98
C LEU A 38 1.33 10.22 21.33
N ASP A 39 0.60 10.43 22.43
CA ASP A 39 0.85 9.71 23.69
C ASP A 39 0.26 8.28 23.64
N GLY A 40 0.42 7.63 22.49
CA GLY A 40 -0.07 6.30 22.18
C GLY A 40 1.07 5.39 21.76
N TRP A 41 1.98 5.12 22.69
CA TRP A 41 2.86 3.95 22.83
C TRP A 41 3.68 3.38 21.64
N LEU A 42 3.53 3.80 20.38
CA LEU A 42 4.12 3.09 19.22
C LEU A 42 4.55 3.96 18.02
N ASN A 43 4.62 5.30 18.06
CA ASN A 43 5.12 6.11 16.91
C ASN A 43 4.40 5.88 15.55
N THR A 44 3.22 5.28 15.52
CA THR A 44 2.43 5.03 14.30
C THR A 44 1.28 6.01 14.15
N LEU A 45 0.93 6.36 12.92
CA LEU A 45 -0.21 7.21 12.61
C LEU A 45 -1.53 6.49 12.94
N PRO A 46 -2.53 7.15 13.54
CA PRO A 46 -3.87 6.58 13.67
C PRO A 46 -4.57 6.52 12.30
N ASP A 47 -5.42 5.52 12.07
CA ASP A 47 -6.25 5.46 10.86
C ASP A 47 -7.19 6.68 10.83
N PRO A 48 -7.24 7.48 9.76
CA PRO A 48 -8.10 8.65 9.67
C PRO A 48 -9.59 8.34 9.41
N ASP A 49 -9.99 7.07 9.21
CA ASP A 49 -11.38 6.73 8.95
C ASP A 49 -12.27 7.06 10.18
N PRO A 50 -13.25 7.98 10.04
CA PRO A 50 -14.05 8.46 11.17
C PRO A 50 -14.96 7.38 11.76
N VAL A 51 -15.30 6.35 10.98
CA VAL A 51 -16.12 5.23 11.45
C VAL A 51 -15.30 4.35 12.39
N LEU A 52 -14.06 4.07 12.01
CA LEU A 52 -13.17 3.19 12.75
C LEU A 52 -12.62 3.86 14.02
N ARG A 53 -12.25 5.15 13.93
CA ARG A 53 -11.81 5.94 15.09
C ARG A 53 -12.81 5.95 16.24
N LYS A 54 -14.11 5.99 15.93
CA LYS A 54 -15.18 6.07 16.96
C LYS A 54 -15.40 4.78 17.73
N ARG A 55 -15.09 3.61 17.15
CA ARG A 55 -15.39 2.31 17.77
C ARG A 55 -14.19 1.68 18.48
N GLY A 56 -12.97 2.16 18.24
CA GLY A 56 -11.74 1.67 18.89
C GLY A 56 -11.20 0.33 18.37
N ASP A 57 -12.05 -0.52 17.78
CA ASP A 57 -11.69 -1.87 17.30
C ASP A 57 -11.78 -1.99 15.76
N GLU A 58 -10.82 -1.39 15.06
CA GLU A 58 -10.85 -1.24 13.59
C GLU A 58 -10.93 -2.58 12.83
N ALA A 59 -10.12 -3.56 13.24
CA ALA A 59 -10.01 -4.83 12.52
C ALA A 59 -11.26 -5.70 12.69
N ASP A 60 -11.85 -5.69 13.88
CA ASP A 60 -13.04 -6.47 14.20
C ASP A 60 -14.27 -5.92 13.47
N VAL A 61 -14.42 -4.59 13.39
CA VAL A 61 -15.47 -3.94 12.59
C VAL A 61 -15.45 -4.41 11.15
N LEU A 62 -14.30 -4.31 10.49
CA LEU A 62 -14.21 -4.62 9.06
C LEU A 62 -14.44 -6.12 8.82
N ARG A 63 -13.96 -6.98 9.72
CA ARG A 63 -14.23 -8.42 9.66
C ARG A 63 -15.72 -8.72 9.81
N GLU A 64 -16.37 -8.09 10.79
CA GLU A 64 -17.81 -8.23 11.03
C GLU A 64 -18.65 -7.77 9.84
N LEU A 65 -18.27 -6.66 9.20
CA LEU A 65 -18.93 -6.15 8.00
C LEU A 65 -18.70 -7.07 6.80
N SER A 66 -17.49 -7.60 6.65
CA SER A 66 -17.16 -8.56 5.59
C SER A 66 -17.90 -9.89 5.73
N ALA A 67 -18.43 -10.21 6.92
CA ALA A 67 -19.18 -11.43 7.18
C ALA A 67 -20.69 -11.29 6.89
N ASP A 68 -21.19 -10.07 6.64
CA ASP A 68 -22.57 -9.89 6.16
C ASP A 68 -22.73 -10.52 4.77
N ASP A 69 -23.84 -11.24 4.54
CA ASP A 69 -24.10 -12.01 3.33
C ASP A 69 -24.16 -11.15 2.06
N GLN A 70 -24.77 -9.96 2.13
CA GLN A 70 -24.88 -9.05 0.99
C GLN A 70 -23.52 -8.42 0.70
N VAL A 71 -22.79 -8.02 1.73
CA VAL A 71 -21.43 -7.47 1.60
C VAL A 71 -20.48 -8.52 1.03
N THR A 72 -20.48 -9.73 1.57
CA THR A 72 -19.67 -10.86 1.09
C THR A 72 -19.95 -11.14 -0.38
N THR A 73 -21.22 -11.23 -0.76
CA THR A 73 -21.63 -11.48 -2.15
C THR A 73 -21.12 -10.38 -3.09
N ALA A 74 -21.24 -9.12 -2.69
CA ALA A 74 -20.74 -7.99 -3.47
C ALA A 74 -19.20 -8.00 -3.59
N MET A 75 -18.48 -8.30 -2.50
CA MET A 75 -17.02 -8.42 -2.49
C MET A 75 -16.56 -9.52 -3.45
N LEU A 76 -17.10 -10.74 -3.28
CA LEU A 76 -16.73 -11.90 -4.09
C LEU A 76 -17.06 -11.69 -5.57
N SER A 77 -18.23 -11.13 -5.89
CA SER A 77 -18.61 -10.82 -7.27
C SER A 77 -17.61 -9.88 -7.95
N ARG A 78 -17.19 -8.81 -7.24
CA ARG A 78 -16.19 -7.86 -7.75
C ARG A 78 -14.83 -8.49 -7.95
N LYS A 79 -14.36 -9.29 -6.98
CA LYS A 79 -13.10 -10.03 -7.10
C LYS A 79 -13.12 -11.01 -8.27
N ASN A 80 -14.16 -11.84 -8.35
CA ASN A 80 -14.30 -12.86 -9.39
C ASN A 80 -14.36 -12.25 -10.79
N ARG A 81 -15.00 -11.08 -10.94
CA ARG A 81 -15.01 -10.37 -12.23
C ARG A 81 -13.60 -10.02 -12.71
N VAL A 82 -12.73 -9.54 -11.81
CA VAL A 82 -11.33 -9.24 -12.16
C VAL A 82 -10.54 -10.52 -12.40
N LEU A 83 -10.72 -11.54 -11.57
CA LEU A 83 -10.04 -12.83 -11.72
C LEU A 83 -10.40 -13.58 -13.03
N ASN A 84 -11.55 -13.27 -13.61
CA ASN A 84 -12.00 -13.82 -14.89
C ASN A 84 -11.60 -12.95 -16.09
N CYS A 85 -10.89 -11.84 -15.89
CA CYS A 85 -10.35 -11.05 -16.99
C CYS A 85 -9.16 -11.79 -17.62
N PRO A 86 -9.19 -12.15 -18.92
CA PRO A 86 -8.11 -12.88 -19.57
C PRO A 86 -6.91 -11.98 -19.95
N HIS A 87 -7.02 -10.66 -19.76
CA HIS A 87 -6.11 -9.66 -20.32
C HIS A 87 -4.92 -9.32 -19.41
N LEU A 88 -4.35 -10.29 -18.69
CA LEU A 88 -3.10 -10.08 -17.96
C LEU A 88 -1.92 -10.51 -18.83
N SER A 89 -1.08 -9.55 -19.21
CA SER A 89 0.17 -9.83 -19.93
C SER A 89 1.32 -9.05 -19.31
N PHE A 90 2.43 -9.72 -19.09
CA PHE A 90 3.70 -9.10 -18.72
C PHE A 90 4.55 -8.96 -19.98
N ARG A 91 5.34 -7.88 -20.06
CA ARG A 91 6.30 -7.66 -21.14
C ARG A 91 7.60 -7.15 -20.54
N ALA A 92 8.71 -7.36 -21.25
CA ALA A 92 9.97 -6.71 -20.90
C ALA A 92 9.80 -5.18 -20.93
N GLY A 93 10.41 -4.51 -19.96
CA GLY A 93 10.32 -3.06 -19.85
C GLY A 93 11.13 -2.38 -20.95
N ALA A 94 10.56 -1.33 -21.55
CA ALA A 94 11.23 -0.45 -22.49
C ALA A 94 10.66 0.98 -22.32
N PRO A 95 11.45 2.03 -22.58
CA PRO A 95 10.93 3.38 -22.75
C PRO A 95 9.84 3.44 -23.83
N GLU A 96 8.98 4.45 -23.74
CA GLU A 96 7.89 4.60 -24.70
C GLU A 96 8.42 4.77 -26.12
N GLY A 97 7.96 3.90 -27.04
CA GLY A 97 8.39 3.89 -28.44
C GLY A 97 9.69 3.14 -28.72
N GLU A 98 10.35 2.58 -27.69
CA GLU A 98 11.59 1.81 -27.83
C GLU A 98 11.37 0.30 -27.69
N THR A 99 12.37 -0.48 -28.13
CA THR A 99 12.41 -1.92 -27.95
C THR A 99 13.16 -2.29 -26.67
N PRO A 100 12.75 -3.32 -25.92
CA PRO A 100 13.45 -3.76 -24.72
C PRO A 100 14.90 -4.14 -25.03
N THR A 101 15.81 -3.85 -24.09
CA THR A 101 17.19 -4.32 -24.20
C THR A 101 17.26 -5.83 -23.93
N PRO A 102 18.33 -6.53 -24.38
CA PRO A 102 18.51 -7.95 -24.07
C PRO A 102 18.46 -8.27 -22.57
N GLU A 103 18.97 -7.37 -21.72
CA GLU A 103 18.94 -7.53 -20.26
C GLU A 103 17.52 -7.42 -19.70
N ALA A 104 16.69 -6.53 -20.24
CA ALA A 104 15.29 -6.40 -19.84
C ALA A 104 14.47 -7.62 -20.26
N GLU A 105 14.76 -8.18 -21.45
CA GLU A 105 14.15 -9.44 -21.90
C GLU A 105 14.56 -10.61 -21.02
N GLU A 106 15.84 -10.71 -20.66
CA GLU A 106 16.35 -11.75 -19.77
C GLU A 106 15.76 -11.65 -18.36
N LEU A 107 15.64 -10.44 -17.81
CA LEU A 107 14.97 -10.20 -16.52
C LEU A 107 13.51 -10.64 -16.59
N HIS A 108 12.78 -10.23 -17.63
CA HIS A 108 11.40 -10.62 -17.84
C HIS A 108 11.26 -12.14 -17.91
N ARG A 109 12.12 -12.82 -18.68
CA ARG A 109 12.12 -14.27 -18.82
C ARG A 109 12.35 -14.98 -17.48
N ARG A 110 13.31 -14.51 -16.66
CA ARG A 110 13.58 -15.07 -15.32
C ARG A 110 12.42 -14.83 -14.37
N PHE A 111 11.88 -13.62 -14.35
CA PHE A 111 10.75 -13.25 -13.51
C PHE A 111 9.49 -14.05 -13.85
N MET A 112 9.18 -14.23 -15.14
CA MET A 112 8.04 -15.04 -15.59
C MET A 112 8.16 -16.49 -15.12
N ARG A 113 9.37 -17.08 -15.19
CA ARG A 113 9.62 -18.44 -14.69
C ARG A 113 9.38 -18.58 -13.19
N ASP A 114 9.67 -17.53 -12.42
CA ASP A 114 9.37 -17.49 -10.98
C ASP A 114 7.86 -17.37 -10.74
N LEU A 115 7.17 -16.49 -11.49
CA LEU A 115 5.73 -16.32 -11.37
C LEU A 115 4.91 -17.55 -11.79
N GLU A 116 5.37 -18.33 -12.77
CA GLU A 116 4.73 -19.59 -13.19
C GLU A 116 4.65 -20.63 -12.06
N ARG A 117 5.54 -20.54 -11.07
CA ARG A 117 5.55 -21.41 -9.89
C ARG A 117 4.61 -20.90 -8.79
N ALA A 118 4.34 -19.60 -8.78
CA ALA A 118 3.48 -18.97 -7.78
C ALA A 118 2.00 -19.18 -8.12
N ASN A 119 1.16 -19.31 -7.09
CA ASN A 119 -0.29 -19.31 -7.29
C ASN A 119 -0.79 -17.87 -7.53
N LEU A 120 -0.64 -17.38 -8.77
CA LEU A 120 -1.03 -16.02 -9.16
C LEU A 120 -2.50 -15.72 -8.86
N ARG A 121 -3.39 -16.72 -8.91
CA ARG A 121 -4.80 -16.53 -8.56
C ARG A 121 -4.94 -16.13 -7.09
N THR A 122 -4.24 -16.80 -6.18
CA THR A 122 -4.21 -16.44 -4.75
C THR A 122 -3.59 -15.07 -4.52
N VAL A 123 -2.46 -14.79 -5.18
CA VAL A 123 -1.78 -13.49 -5.09
C VAL A 123 -2.72 -12.36 -5.50
N ILE A 124 -3.31 -12.45 -6.69
CA ILE A 124 -4.24 -11.44 -7.21
C ILE A 124 -5.49 -11.34 -6.31
N THR A 125 -6.01 -12.47 -5.82
CA THR A 125 -7.16 -12.46 -4.89
C THR A 125 -6.85 -11.65 -3.62
N GLY A 126 -5.63 -11.76 -3.08
CA GLY A 126 -5.15 -10.95 -1.96
C GLY A 126 -4.92 -9.48 -2.33
N MET A 127 -4.38 -9.19 -3.51
CA MET A 127 -4.29 -7.80 -4.00
C MET A 127 -5.67 -7.12 -4.04
N LEU A 128 -6.70 -7.87 -4.44
CA LEU A 128 -8.08 -7.41 -4.53
C LEU A 128 -8.77 -7.26 -3.16
N ASP A 129 -8.10 -7.54 -2.05
CA ASP A 129 -8.55 -7.14 -0.70
C ASP A 129 -8.33 -5.66 -0.40
N ALA A 130 -7.34 -5.03 -1.04
CA ALA A 130 -6.97 -3.64 -0.78
C ALA A 130 -8.15 -2.66 -0.90
N PRO A 131 -9.08 -2.76 -1.88
CA PRO A 131 -10.24 -1.88 -1.92
C PRO A 131 -11.14 -1.94 -0.68
N PHE A 132 -11.26 -3.11 -0.07
CA PHE A 132 -12.16 -3.33 1.06
C PHE A 132 -11.51 -2.91 2.37
N PHE A 133 -10.23 -3.20 2.53
CA PHE A 133 -9.48 -3.00 3.77
C PHE A 133 -8.53 -1.81 3.75
N GLY A 134 -8.42 -1.08 2.62
CA GLY A 134 -7.54 0.07 2.42
C GLY A 134 -6.21 -0.32 1.77
N PHE A 135 -5.58 -1.38 2.26
CA PHE A 135 -4.35 -1.93 1.69
C PHE A 135 -4.19 -3.44 1.96
N THR A 136 -3.35 -4.08 1.16
CA THR A 136 -2.87 -5.46 1.38
C THR A 136 -1.34 -5.53 1.25
N PRO A 137 -0.63 -5.93 2.31
CA PRO A 137 0.79 -6.28 2.23
C PRO A 137 1.00 -7.63 1.54
N LEU A 138 1.97 -7.70 0.63
CA LEU A 138 2.45 -8.93 0.00
C LEU A 138 3.90 -9.17 0.43
N GLU A 139 4.16 -10.26 1.15
CA GLU A 139 5.52 -10.66 1.49
C GLU A 139 6.16 -11.40 0.32
N LEU A 140 7.32 -10.93 -0.14
CA LEU A 140 8.14 -11.61 -1.13
C LEU A 140 9.09 -12.58 -0.41
N VAL A 141 9.04 -13.85 -0.79
CA VAL A 141 9.97 -14.87 -0.29
C VAL A 141 11.07 -15.05 -1.33
N TRP A 142 12.29 -14.72 -0.94
CA TRP A 142 13.46 -14.73 -1.81
C TRP A 142 14.34 -15.94 -1.52
N ARG A 143 14.94 -16.51 -2.57
CA ARG A 143 15.98 -17.54 -2.45
C ARG A 143 17.06 -17.30 -3.50
N PHE A 144 18.30 -17.24 -3.07
CA PHE A 144 19.45 -17.20 -3.97
C PHE A 144 19.77 -18.62 -4.48
N ASP A 145 19.93 -18.80 -5.78
CA ASP A 145 20.24 -20.08 -6.44
C ASP A 145 21.61 -20.06 -7.16
N GLY A 146 22.59 -19.38 -6.56
CA GLY A 146 23.97 -19.32 -7.07
C GLY A 146 24.20 -18.32 -8.21
N ASP A 147 23.22 -18.12 -9.09
CA ASP A 147 23.29 -17.19 -10.22
C ASP A 147 22.40 -15.95 -10.08
N TRP A 148 21.25 -16.08 -9.39
CA TRP A 148 20.22 -15.04 -9.28
C TRP A 148 19.32 -15.22 -8.05
N TRP A 149 18.64 -14.13 -7.68
CA TRP A 149 17.65 -14.08 -6.60
C TRP A 149 16.25 -14.41 -7.09
N HIS A 150 15.78 -15.62 -6.81
CA HIS A 150 14.44 -16.05 -7.18
C HIS A 150 13.37 -15.58 -6.20
N ILE A 151 12.20 -15.21 -6.73
CA ILE A 151 10.97 -15.14 -5.94
C ILE A 151 10.39 -16.54 -5.89
N VAL A 152 10.40 -17.16 -4.71
CA VAL A 152 9.88 -18.53 -4.53
C VAL A 152 8.41 -18.53 -4.11
N ASP A 153 7.95 -17.45 -3.48
CA ASP A 153 6.55 -17.28 -3.10
C ASP A 153 6.21 -15.80 -2.91
N ILE A 154 4.93 -15.47 -3.05
CA ILE A 154 4.34 -14.16 -2.78
C ILE A 154 3.14 -14.39 -1.88
N VAL A 155 3.25 -13.97 -0.62
CA VAL A 155 2.26 -14.31 0.41
C VAL A 155 1.51 -13.06 0.85
N PRO A 156 0.20 -12.92 0.52
CA PRO A 156 -0.62 -11.86 1.10
C PRO A 156 -0.68 -12.00 2.62
N LYS A 157 -0.51 -10.90 3.34
CA LYS A 157 -0.58 -10.86 4.81
C LYS A 157 -1.79 -10.07 5.28
N PRO A 158 -2.28 -10.32 6.51
CA PRO A 158 -3.34 -9.52 7.09
C PRO A 158 -2.91 -8.05 7.22
N TYR A 159 -3.75 -7.12 6.74
CA TYR A 159 -3.45 -5.69 6.77
C TYR A 159 -3.24 -5.16 8.20
N HIS A 160 -3.98 -5.69 9.18
CA HIS A 160 -3.96 -5.20 10.56
C HIS A 160 -2.63 -5.52 11.29
N TRP A 161 -1.75 -6.31 10.68
CA TRP A 161 -0.39 -6.55 11.19
C TRP A 161 0.58 -5.40 10.90
N PHE A 162 0.13 -4.43 10.11
CA PHE A 162 0.96 -3.33 9.63
C PHE A 162 0.29 -1.99 9.91
N ARG A 163 1.14 -0.98 10.15
CA ARG A 163 0.76 0.42 10.31
C ARG A 163 1.72 1.30 9.53
N PHE A 164 1.51 2.61 9.58
CA PHE A 164 2.41 3.58 8.98
C PHE A 164 3.05 4.47 10.04
N ASP A 165 4.35 4.73 9.91
CA ASP A 165 5.05 5.69 10.75
C ASP A 165 4.71 7.14 10.36
N SER A 166 5.26 8.11 11.10
CA SER A 166 5.05 9.54 10.85
C SER A 166 5.52 10.02 9.46
N ARG A 167 6.36 9.23 8.78
CA ARG A 167 6.90 9.47 7.43
C ARG A 167 6.16 8.69 6.34
N ASN A 168 5.00 8.08 6.64
CA ASN A 168 4.25 7.22 5.72
C ASN A 168 4.99 5.92 5.32
N ASN A 169 5.99 5.48 6.07
CA ASN A 169 6.60 4.18 5.82
C ASN A 169 5.79 3.08 6.51
N PRO A 170 5.54 1.96 5.82
CA PRO A 170 4.91 0.81 6.46
C PRO A 170 5.84 0.20 7.51
N VAL A 171 5.26 -0.17 8.65
CA VAL A 171 5.92 -0.84 9.77
C VAL A 171 5.12 -2.05 10.20
N PHE A 172 5.80 -3.10 10.66
CA PHE A 172 5.16 -4.28 11.23
C PHE A 172 4.88 -4.08 12.71
N VAL A 173 3.64 -4.30 13.14
CA VAL A 173 3.18 -4.12 14.53
C VAL A 173 2.63 -5.41 15.17
N GLY A 174 2.56 -6.51 14.42
CA GLY A 174 2.02 -7.79 14.90
C GLY A 174 0.49 -7.86 14.90
N GLU A 175 -0.04 -9.06 15.18
CA GLU A 175 -1.49 -9.37 15.09
C GLU A 175 -2.34 -8.60 16.09
N TYR A 176 -1.91 -8.60 17.34
CA TYR A 176 -2.43 -7.70 18.35
C TYR A 176 -1.37 -6.62 18.45
N GLY A 177 -1.64 -5.39 18.01
CA GLY A 177 -0.75 -4.23 18.14
C GLY A 177 -0.34 -3.87 19.59
N LEU A 178 -0.44 -4.82 20.52
CA LEU A 178 0.03 -4.89 21.89
C LEU A 178 1.23 -5.82 22.10
N TYR A 179 1.52 -6.81 21.24
CA TYR A 179 2.59 -7.80 21.47
C TYR A 179 3.93 -7.49 20.79
N CYS A 180 3.98 -6.59 19.81
CA CYS A 180 5.24 -5.95 19.42
C CYS A 180 5.37 -4.68 20.26
N ALA A 181 6.27 -4.70 21.25
CA ALA A 181 6.55 -3.53 22.09
C ALA A 181 6.96 -2.29 21.27
N ASP A 182 7.52 -2.49 20.08
CA ASP A 182 7.87 -1.44 19.12
C ASP A 182 7.53 -1.86 17.68
N PRO A 183 7.07 -0.93 16.82
CA PRO A 183 6.92 -1.19 15.39
C PRO A 183 8.27 -1.51 14.75
N ARG A 184 8.31 -2.51 13.88
CA ARG A 184 9.53 -2.92 13.19
C ARG A 184 9.56 -2.35 11.77
N PRO A 185 10.63 -1.66 11.36
CA PRO A 185 10.80 -1.26 9.97
C PRO A 185 10.92 -2.49 9.07
N LEU A 186 10.41 -2.38 7.85
CA LEU A 186 10.42 -3.47 6.89
C LEU A 186 11.74 -3.47 6.09
N PRO A 187 12.38 -4.63 5.88
CA PRO A 187 13.56 -4.70 5.02
C PRO A 187 13.23 -4.27 3.58
N PRO A 188 14.10 -3.48 2.92
CA PRO A 188 13.90 -3.11 1.51
C PRO A 188 13.74 -4.34 0.61
N GLY A 189 12.79 -4.28 -0.33
CA GLY A 189 12.52 -5.37 -1.29
C GLY A 189 11.81 -6.59 -0.69
N LYS A 190 11.43 -6.57 0.60
CA LYS A 190 10.77 -7.71 1.26
C LYS A 190 9.24 -7.70 1.11
N PHE A 191 8.64 -6.52 1.01
CA PHE A 191 7.18 -6.36 0.93
C PHE A 191 6.77 -5.45 -0.23
N VAL A 192 5.63 -5.75 -0.83
CA VAL A 192 4.91 -4.87 -1.76
C VAL A 192 3.56 -4.54 -1.13
N PHE A 193 3.22 -3.25 -1.04
CA PHE A 193 1.94 -2.80 -0.50
C PHE A 193 1.01 -2.42 -1.62
N VAL A 194 -0.10 -3.15 -1.74
CA VAL A 194 -1.20 -2.78 -2.64
C VAL A 194 -2.12 -1.84 -1.89
N THR A 195 -2.26 -0.61 -2.35
CA THR A 195 -3.07 0.41 -1.68
C THR A 195 -4.27 0.81 -2.53
N HIS A 196 -5.39 1.13 -1.88
CA HIS A 196 -6.57 1.65 -2.55
C HIS A 196 -6.81 3.12 -2.15
N HIS A 197 -6.58 4.04 -3.08
CA HIS A 197 -6.73 5.49 -2.85
C HIS A 197 -6.01 5.99 -1.59
N ALA A 198 -4.79 5.50 -1.34
CA ALA A 198 -3.93 6.07 -0.32
C ALA A 198 -3.52 7.50 -0.71
N THR A 199 -3.51 8.38 0.28
CA THR A 199 -3.08 9.77 0.14
C THR A 199 -1.98 10.07 1.15
N TYR A 200 -1.35 11.23 1.02
CA TYR A 200 -0.39 11.67 2.03
C TYR A 200 -1.02 11.70 3.43
N ASP A 201 -2.24 12.22 3.57
CA ASP A 201 -2.96 12.30 4.86
C ASP A 201 -3.54 10.96 5.33
N ASN A 202 -3.85 10.06 4.39
CA ASN A 202 -4.38 8.73 4.67
C ASN A 202 -3.51 7.64 4.01
N PRO A 203 -2.40 7.24 4.64
CA PRO A 203 -1.54 6.19 4.11
C PRO A 203 -2.21 4.80 4.17
N TYR A 204 -3.23 4.64 5.02
CA TYR A 204 -4.01 3.41 5.14
C TYR A 204 -4.93 3.14 3.94
N GLY A 205 -5.19 4.15 3.11
CA GLY A 205 -6.09 4.04 1.97
C GLY A 205 -7.57 4.14 2.36
N LEU A 206 -8.42 4.26 1.34
CA LEU A 206 -9.87 4.28 1.51
C LEU A 206 -10.38 2.85 1.71
N ARG A 207 -10.97 2.60 2.88
CA ARG A 207 -11.57 1.31 3.23
C ARG A 207 -13.05 1.28 2.84
N LEU A 208 -13.40 0.61 1.75
CA LEU A 208 -14.80 0.59 1.30
C LEU A 208 -15.74 -0.10 2.31
N LEU A 209 -15.25 -1.07 3.07
CA LEU A 209 -16.06 -1.75 4.08
C LEU A 209 -16.57 -0.81 5.17
N SER A 210 -15.83 0.23 5.56
CA SER A 210 -16.30 1.17 6.60
C SER A 210 -17.58 1.91 6.17
N ARG A 211 -17.80 2.07 4.86
CA ARG A 211 -19.02 2.67 4.29
C ARG A 211 -20.24 1.76 4.41
N CYS A 212 -20.03 0.46 4.61
CA CYS A 212 -21.09 -0.51 4.84
C CYS A 212 -21.56 -0.56 6.29
N LEU A 213 -20.91 0.15 7.23
CA LEU A 213 -21.27 0.07 8.66
C LEU A 213 -22.74 0.37 8.90
N TRP A 214 -23.22 1.55 8.52
CA TRP A 214 -24.59 1.97 8.79
C TRP A 214 -25.62 1.12 8.06
N PRO A 215 -25.48 0.83 6.74
CA PRO A 215 -26.40 -0.07 6.05
C PRO A 215 -26.53 -1.45 6.71
N VAL A 216 -25.42 -2.08 7.10
CA VAL A 216 -25.45 -3.38 7.79
C VAL A 216 -26.05 -3.26 9.19
N SER A 217 -25.74 -2.19 9.91
CA SER A 217 -26.27 -1.98 11.27
C SER A 217 -27.80 -1.82 11.25
N PHE A 218 -28.34 -1.05 10.29
CA PHE A 218 -29.80 -0.91 10.13
C PHE A 218 -30.45 -2.22 9.71
N LYS A 219 -29.86 -2.96 8.77
CA LYS A 219 -30.34 -4.29 8.37
C LYS A 219 -30.46 -5.27 9.54
N ARG A 220 -29.51 -5.22 10.48
CA ARG A 220 -29.51 -6.08 11.68
C ARG A 220 -30.44 -5.58 12.78
N GLY A 221 -30.64 -4.27 12.88
CA GLY A 221 -31.45 -3.62 13.92
C GLY A 221 -32.96 -3.61 13.65
N GLY A 222 -33.38 -3.70 12.38
CA GLY A 222 -34.77 -3.54 11.95
C GLY A 222 -35.08 -2.12 11.49
#